data_AF-A0A7J3XWA4-F1
#
_entry.id   AF-A0A7J3XWA4-F1
#
_cell.length_a   1.000
_cell.length_b   1.000
_cell.length_c   1.000
_cell.angle_alpha   90.00
_cell.angle_beta   90.00
_cell.angle_gamma   90.00
#
_symmetry.space_group_name_H-M   'P 1'
#
loop_
_entity.id
_entity.type
_entity.pdbx_description
1 polymer ?
#
loop_
_entity_poly.entity_id
_entity_poly.type
_entity_poly.pdbx_seq_one_letter_code
_entity_poly.pdbx_strand_id
1 'polypeptide(L)'
;MAPFRTHLSSQLSEELNGSTVKLAGWVHEVRDLGRVKFLLLRDRGGVAQVILKDGEVDPALLRKVESLTRESIVVVEGVVRRSLKAKSGVEVVPRSIEVLNPAVAPLPLDPRGQVPAELPTRLDARFVDLRRPEEKAVFIVNHHLLQATREFFSAQGFIEVVTPRILATATEGGASLFPVDYFGSKAFLAQSPQLYKEQLVGSLERVFEIGVFFRAEESNTTHHLSEFLSLDVEEAFADEEEVMKLLEDYLAYAFSELNRRCPEELKELRGGLLPKLTSPFPRVSYDEALKVLARRGFKLEWGEDLPTPALRALGEEFRGPFFIVDWPSCLKPFYIKPKDDDPSRSYSFDLMYGWLEVASGGRRIHKLDELVDRMRRQGLSPEGF
;
A
#
# COMPACT_ATOMS: atom_id res chain seq x y z
N MET A 1 27.71 -24.67 3.55
CA MET A 1 28.22 -23.67 2.58
C MET A 1 28.45 -22.36 3.30
N ALA A 2 29.56 -21.66 3.03
CA ALA A 2 29.75 -20.30 3.54
C ALA A 2 28.73 -19.36 2.90
N PRO A 3 28.15 -18.38 3.64
CA PRO A 3 27.15 -17.49 3.09
C PRO A 3 27.75 -16.62 1.97
N PHE A 4 26.93 -16.25 0.98
CA PHE A 4 27.33 -15.33 -0.08
C PHE A 4 27.54 -13.89 0.43
N ARG A 5 27.04 -13.56 1.61
CA ARG A 5 27.12 -12.23 2.23
C ARG A 5 27.24 -12.34 3.74
N THR A 6 28.09 -11.52 4.35
CA THR A 6 28.18 -11.36 5.81
C THR A 6 27.54 -10.06 6.31
N HIS A 7 27.55 -8.99 5.51
CA HIS A 7 27.02 -7.67 5.87
C HIS A 7 26.23 -7.06 4.71
N LEU A 8 25.21 -6.26 5.03
CA LEU A 8 24.57 -5.33 4.11
C LEU A 8 25.42 -4.06 3.96
N SER A 9 25.20 -3.32 2.87
CA SER A 9 25.81 -2.00 2.69
C SER A 9 25.52 -1.04 3.84
N SER A 10 24.32 -1.09 4.41
CA SER A 10 23.91 -0.26 5.56
C SER A 10 24.60 -0.63 6.88
N GLN A 11 25.24 -1.79 6.96
CA GLN A 11 25.95 -2.26 8.15
C GLN A 11 27.44 -1.92 8.10
N LEU A 12 27.91 -1.28 7.03
CA LEU A 12 29.29 -0.82 6.91
C LEU A 12 29.46 0.47 7.72
N SER A 13 30.36 0.44 8.70
CA SER A 13 30.67 1.56 9.58
C SER A 13 32.17 1.66 9.85
N GLU A 14 32.62 2.76 10.44
CA GLU A 14 34.03 2.95 10.82
C GLU A 14 34.52 1.89 11.83
N GLU A 15 33.64 1.31 12.63
CA GLU A 15 33.95 0.24 13.59
C GLU A 15 34.46 -1.04 12.92
N LEU A 16 34.07 -1.27 11.65
CA LEU A 16 34.52 -2.41 10.87
C LEU A 16 35.87 -2.17 10.19
N ASN A 17 36.51 -1.01 10.35
CA ASN A 17 37.78 -0.71 9.68
C ASN A 17 38.85 -1.79 9.92
N GLY A 18 39.46 -2.29 8.83
CA GLY A 18 40.42 -3.40 8.85
C GLY A 18 39.78 -4.79 8.86
N SER A 19 38.48 -4.91 9.10
CA SER A 19 37.76 -6.19 9.09
C SER A 19 37.51 -6.68 7.67
N THR A 20 37.51 -8.01 7.51
CA THR A 20 37.12 -8.64 6.24
C THR A 20 35.60 -8.81 6.20
N VAL A 21 34.98 -8.34 5.12
CA VAL A 21 33.55 -8.44 4.88
C VAL A 21 33.27 -9.09 3.54
N LYS A 22 32.09 -9.67 3.41
CA LYS A 22 31.57 -10.23 2.16
C LYS A 22 30.26 -9.56 1.84
N LEU A 23 30.22 -8.87 0.71
CA LEU A 23 29.04 -8.17 0.19
C LEU A 23 28.49 -8.94 -1.01
N ALA A 24 27.17 -8.96 -1.17
CA ALA A 24 26.52 -9.52 -2.33
C ALA A 24 25.40 -8.60 -2.78
N GLY A 25 25.35 -8.32 -4.08
CA GLY A 25 24.38 -7.39 -4.63
C GLY A 25 24.51 -7.21 -6.13
N TRP A 26 23.91 -6.13 -6.62
CA TRP A 26 23.89 -5.75 -8.02
C TRP A 26 24.91 -4.66 -8.29
N VAL A 27 25.64 -4.79 -9.39
CA VAL A 27 26.50 -3.73 -9.91
C VAL A 27 25.62 -2.52 -10.26
N HIS A 28 25.63 -1.50 -9.41
CA HIS A 28 24.87 -0.28 -9.61
C HIS A 28 25.53 0.62 -10.65
N GLU A 29 26.85 0.74 -10.53
CA GLU A 29 27.67 1.55 -11.43
C GLU A 29 29.13 1.09 -11.34
N VAL A 30 29.83 1.15 -12.47
CA VAL A 30 31.29 1.06 -12.52
C VAL A 30 31.81 2.40 -13.01
N ARG A 31 32.71 3.01 -12.24
CA ARG A 31 33.38 4.27 -12.62
C ARG A 31 34.86 4.01 -12.79
N ASP A 32 35.36 4.28 -13.98
CA ASP A 32 36.78 4.16 -14.30
C ASP A 32 37.44 5.54 -14.35
N LEU A 33 38.41 5.79 -13.47
CA LEU A 33 39.22 7.00 -13.41
C LEU A 33 40.69 6.68 -13.73
N GLY A 34 40.95 5.66 -14.55
CA GLY A 34 42.27 5.19 -14.95
C GLY A 34 42.91 4.33 -13.86
N ARG A 35 43.81 4.92 -13.05
CA ARG A 35 44.53 4.17 -11.99
C ARG A 35 43.66 3.80 -10.79
N VAL A 36 42.45 4.35 -10.72
CA VAL A 36 41.47 4.08 -9.67
C VAL A 36 40.14 3.75 -10.31
N LYS A 37 39.52 2.67 -9.86
CA LYS A 37 38.18 2.25 -10.28
C LYS A 37 37.27 2.11 -9.08
N PHE A 38 36.01 2.43 -9.28
CA PHE A 38 34.96 2.25 -8.28
C PHE A 38 33.90 1.31 -8.81
N LEU A 39 33.55 0.32 -8.00
CA LEU A 39 32.35 -0.48 -8.17
C LEU A 39 31.36 -0.06 -7.09
N LEU A 40 30.25 0.53 -7.50
CA LEU A 40 29.11 0.78 -6.61
C LEU A 40 28.25 -0.47 -6.59
N LEU A 41 28.15 -1.11 -5.42
CA LEU A 41 27.39 -2.35 -5.23
C LEU A 41 26.10 -2.02 -4.46
N ARG A 42 24.94 -2.24 -5.09
CA ARG A 42 23.63 -2.04 -4.47
C ARG A 42 23.13 -3.34 -3.85
N ASP A 43 22.65 -3.27 -2.61
CA ASP A 43 21.85 -4.31 -1.98
C ASP A 43 20.59 -3.70 -1.31
N ARG A 44 19.87 -4.50 -0.51
CA ARG A 44 18.64 -4.03 0.14
C ARG A 44 18.86 -2.93 1.19
N GLY A 45 20.08 -2.76 1.71
CA GLY A 45 20.46 -1.73 2.65
C GLY A 45 20.98 -0.44 2.00
N GLY A 46 21.09 -0.37 0.68
CA GLY A 46 21.59 0.81 -0.03
C GLY A 46 22.73 0.49 -0.99
N VAL A 47 23.75 1.35 -1.03
CA VAL A 47 24.89 1.23 -1.95
C VAL A 47 26.21 1.27 -1.17
N ALA A 48 27.04 0.25 -1.35
CA ALA A 48 28.41 0.20 -0.86
C ALA A 48 29.41 0.61 -1.96
N GLN A 49 30.44 1.34 -1.58
CA GLN A 49 31.55 1.69 -2.47
C GLN A 49 32.68 0.67 -2.35
N VAL A 50 33.00 0.00 -3.45
CA VAL A 50 34.19 -0.85 -3.60
C VAL A 50 35.23 -0.09 -4.41
N ILE A 51 36.44 0.04 -3.88
CA ILE A 51 37.53 0.79 -4.50
C ILE A 51 38.65 -0.15 -4.93
N LEU A 52 39.13 0.04 -6.15
CA LEU A 52 40.24 -0.72 -6.72
C LEU A 52 41.30 0.29 -7.18
N LYS A 53 42.52 0.19 -6.64
CA LYS A 53 43.65 1.04 -7.04
C LYS A 53 44.73 0.19 -7.70
N ASP A 54 45.24 0.67 -8.82
CA ASP A 54 46.41 0.11 -9.48
C ASP A 54 47.61 0.05 -8.51
N GLY A 55 48.26 -1.11 -8.44
CA GLY A 55 49.32 -1.41 -7.48
C GLY A 55 48.88 -1.82 -6.07
N GLU A 56 47.59 -1.71 -5.72
CA GLU A 56 47.05 -2.15 -4.41
C GLU A 56 46.28 -3.48 -4.49
N VAL A 57 45.60 -3.73 -5.61
CA VAL A 57 44.81 -4.95 -5.85
C VAL A 57 45.37 -5.76 -7.02
N ASP A 58 45.00 -7.05 -7.09
CA ASP A 58 45.36 -7.91 -8.22
C ASP A 58 44.91 -7.28 -9.57
N PRO A 59 45.81 -7.12 -10.55
CA PRO A 59 45.46 -6.64 -11.90
C PRO A 59 44.31 -7.40 -12.58
N ALA A 60 44.09 -8.68 -12.23
CA ALA A 60 42.96 -9.45 -12.70
C ALA A 60 41.60 -8.91 -12.21
N LEU A 61 41.54 -8.37 -10.98
CA LEU A 61 40.32 -7.74 -10.45
C LEU A 61 40.01 -6.43 -11.18
N LEU A 62 41.03 -5.65 -11.54
CA LEU A 62 40.87 -4.42 -12.33
C LEU A 62 40.25 -4.69 -13.70
N ARG A 63 40.70 -5.75 -14.39
CA ARG A 63 40.10 -6.19 -15.67
C ARG A 63 38.69 -6.76 -15.48
N LYS A 64 38.48 -7.51 -14.41
CA LYS A 64 37.16 -8.08 -14.10
C LYS A 64 36.11 -6.99 -13.91
N VAL A 65 36.44 -5.93 -13.16
CA VAL A 65 35.52 -4.80 -12.93
C VAL A 65 35.19 -4.06 -14.22
N GLU A 66 36.13 -3.88 -15.16
CA GLU A 66 35.85 -3.27 -16.47
C GLU A 66 34.81 -4.05 -17.28
N SER A 67 34.80 -5.39 -17.14
CA SER A 67 33.87 -6.25 -17.87
C SER A 67 32.46 -6.31 -17.25
N LEU A 68 32.27 -5.75 -16.05
CA LEU A 68 30.97 -5.81 -15.36
C LEU A 68 29.97 -4.86 -16.01
N THR A 69 28.83 -5.42 -16.41
CA THR A 69 27.67 -4.65 -16.82
C THR A 69 26.82 -4.26 -15.61
N ARG A 70 26.15 -3.10 -15.72
CA ARG A 70 25.13 -2.70 -14.73
C ARG A 70 24.12 -3.81 -14.52
N GLU A 71 23.71 -3.99 -13.28
CA GLU A 71 22.79 -5.02 -12.79
C GLU A 71 23.33 -6.45 -12.80
N SER A 72 24.61 -6.66 -13.12
CA SER A 72 25.28 -7.94 -12.85
C SER A 72 25.26 -8.26 -11.36
N ILE A 73 25.02 -9.52 -11.01
CA ILE A 73 25.01 -9.99 -9.63
C ILE A 73 26.41 -10.45 -9.27
N VAL A 74 26.99 -9.82 -8.25
CA VAL A 74 28.36 -10.09 -7.83
C VAL A 74 28.45 -10.28 -6.32
N VAL A 75 29.47 -11.02 -5.93
CA VAL A 75 29.92 -11.18 -4.54
C VAL A 75 31.30 -10.58 -4.44
N VAL A 76 31.49 -9.68 -3.47
CA VAL A 76 32.76 -9.00 -3.21
C VAL A 76 33.21 -9.37 -1.81
N GLU A 77 34.34 -10.05 -1.70
CA GLU A 77 35.04 -10.24 -0.43
C GLU A 77 36.19 -9.23 -0.36
N GLY A 78 36.27 -8.47 0.72
CA GLY A 78 37.25 -7.40 0.84
C GLY A 78 37.44 -6.88 2.25
N VAL A 79 38.37 -5.95 2.39
CA VAL A 79 38.70 -5.31 3.68
C VAL A 79 38.04 -3.94 3.73
N VAL A 80 37.33 -3.65 4.82
CA VAL A 80 36.76 -2.33 5.07
C VAL A 80 37.87 -1.34 5.38
N ARG A 81 37.83 -0.17 4.75
CA ARG A 81 38.78 0.92 4.95
C ARG A 81 38.03 2.22 5.19
N ARG A 82 38.46 2.97 6.21
CA ARG A 82 37.96 4.32 6.46
C ARG A 82 38.23 5.24 5.26
N SER A 83 37.22 6.01 4.86
CA SER A 83 37.29 6.94 3.74
C SER A 83 36.39 8.13 3.98
N LEU A 84 37.00 9.29 4.27
CA LEU A 84 36.28 10.56 4.42
C LEU A 84 35.60 11.02 3.13
N LYS A 85 35.96 10.42 1.99
CA LYS A 85 35.37 10.73 0.67
C LYS A 85 34.16 9.85 0.35
N ALA A 86 33.99 8.72 1.02
CA ALA A 86 32.84 7.85 0.83
C ALA A 86 31.66 8.39 1.64
N LYS A 87 30.45 8.38 1.06
CA LYS A 87 29.22 8.83 1.77
C LYS A 87 28.97 8.05 3.07
N SER A 88 29.33 6.77 3.09
CA SER A 88 29.25 5.87 4.25
C SER A 88 30.38 6.05 5.27
N GLY A 89 31.34 6.94 5.04
CA GLY A 89 32.56 7.08 5.85
C GLY A 89 33.57 5.93 5.69
N VAL A 90 33.20 4.88 4.96
CA VAL A 90 34.03 3.70 4.67
C VAL A 90 33.84 3.22 3.23
N GLU A 91 34.86 2.53 2.72
CA GLU A 91 34.90 1.86 1.43
C GLU A 91 35.47 0.44 1.58
N VAL A 92 35.27 -0.43 0.60
CA VAL A 92 35.79 -1.81 0.64
C VAL A 92 36.88 -1.99 -0.42
N VAL A 93 38.05 -2.47 0.00
CA VAL A 93 39.13 -2.88 -0.91
C VAL A 93 38.96 -4.37 -1.21
N PRO A 94 38.63 -4.78 -2.44
CA PRO A 94 38.29 -6.15 -2.74
C PRO A 94 39.55 -7.04 -2.76
N ARG A 95 39.43 -8.22 -2.16
CA ARG A 95 40.35 -9.36 -2.34
C ARG A 95 39.85 -10.30 -3.41
N SER A 96 38.54 -10.43 -3.56
CA SER A 96 37.92 -11.21 -4.62
C SER A 96 36.63 -10.56 -5.09
N ILE A 97 36.32 -10.78 -6.37
CA ILE A 97 35.03 -10.44 -6.98
C ILE A 97 34.59 -11.67 -7.73
N GLU A 98 33.47 -12.26 -7.34
CA GLU A 98 32.82 -13.38 -8.02
C GLU A 98 31.59 -12.86 -8.76
N VAL A 99 31.43 -13.24 -10.03
CA VAL A 99 30.23 -12.91 -10.80
C VAL A 99 29.30 -14.11 -10.70
N LEU A 100 28.20 -13.95 -9.98
CA LEU A 100 27.19 -14.99 -9.84
C LEU A 100 26.32 -15.07 -11.09
N ASN A 101 25.95 -13.91 -11.63
CA ASN A 101 25.13 -13.83 -12.84
C ASN A 101 25.40 -12.52 -13.57
N PRO A 102 25.90 -12.55 -14.82
CA PRO A 102 26.05 -11.34 -15.62
C PRO A 102 24.69 -10.81 -16.06
N ALA A 103 24.55 -9.49 -16.16
CA ALA A 103 23.36 -8.87 -16.75
C ALA A 103 23.55 -8.62 -18.26
N VAL A 104 22.51 -8.92 -19.03
CA VAL A 104 22.46 -8.64 -20.47
C VAL A 104 22.15 -7.15 -20.68
N ALA A 105 22.88 -6.53 -21.62
CA ALA A 105 22.64 -5.17 -22.06
C ALA A 105 21.97 -5.16 -23.46
N PRO A 106 21.09 -4.19 -23.78
CA PRO A 106 20.64 -3.10 -22.91
C PRO A 106 19.66 -3.57 -21.82
N LEU A 107 19.59 -2.83 -20.72
CA LEU A 107 18.62 -3.09 -19.65
C LEU A 107 17.21 -2.67 -20.12
N PRO A 108 16.14 -3.38 -19.71
CA PRO A 108 14.77 -3.01 -20.08
C PRO A 108 14.30 -1.69 -19.43
N LEU A 109 14.96 -1.27 -18.36
CA LEU A 109 14.71 -0.02 -17.64
C LEU A 109 16.01 0.47 -17.00
N ASP A 110 16.20 1.79 -16.86
CA ASP A 110 17.31 2.34 -16.08
C ASP A 110 16.98 2.31 -14.57
N PRO A 111 17.64 1.44 -13.77
CA PRO A 111 17.38 1.31 -12.34
C PRO A 111 17.80 2.54 -11.52
N ARG A 112 18.48 3.52 -12.13
CA ARG A 112 18.87 4.79 -11.52
C ARG A 112 17.83 5.90 -11.74
N GLY A 113 16.86 5.65 -12.63
CA GLY A 113 15.83 6.62 -12.99
C GLY A 113 16.28 7.86 -13.75
N GLN A 114 17.48 7.86 -14.33
CA GLN A 114 17.98 9.00 -15.12
C GLN A 114 17.31 9.09 -16.50
N VAL A 115 16.95 7.94 -17.06
CA VAL A 115 16.12 7.86 -18.26
C VAL A 115 14.68 7.65 -17.81
N PRO A 116 13.78 8.62 -18.06
CA PRO A 116 12.37 8.46 -17.71
C PRO A 116 11.75 7.35 -18.57
N ALA A 117 10.76 6.67 -18.00
CA ALA A 117 9.97 5.65 -18.68
C ALA A 117 8.52 5.78 -18.27
N GLU A 118 7.62 5.54 -19.23
CA GLU A 118 6.18 5.53 -18.99
C GLU A 118 5.77 4.37 -18.09
N LEU A 119 4.63 4.51 -17.41
CA LEU A 119 4.13 3.50 -16.47
C LEU A 119 4.01 2.09 -17.09
N PRO A 120 3.49 1.88 -18.32
CA PRO A 120 3.41 0.55 -18.92
C PRO A 120 4.78 -0.14 -19.02
N THR A 121 5.81 0.56 -19.51
CA THR A 121 7.18 0.04 -19.62
C THR A 121 7.74 -0.34 -18.24
N ARG A 122 7.43 0.46 -17.22
CA ARG A 122 7.86 0.21 -15.85
C ARG A 122 7.17 -1.00 -15.23
N LEU A 123 5.89 -1.21 -15.52
CA LEU A 123 5.13 -2.39 -15.09
C LEU A 123 5.64 -3.66 -15.79
N ASP A 124 5.92 -3.62 -17.08
CA ASP A 124 6.50 -4.76 -17.82
C ASP A 124 7.88 -5.16 -17.28
N ALA A 125 8.66 -4.18 -16.83
CA ALA A 125 9.98 -4.36 -16.23
C ALA A 125 9.98 -4.21 -14.70
N ARG A 126 8.88 -4.55 -14.00
CA ARG A 126 8.70 -4.24 -12.56
C ARG A 126 9.84 -4.74 -11.67
N PHE A 127 10.45 -5.88 -12.00
CA PHE A 127 11.60 -6.44 -11.27
C PHE A 127 12.87 -5.55 -11.32
N VAL A 128 13.01 -4.69 -12.33
CA VAL A 128 14.04 -3.65 -12.41
C VAL A 128 13.53 -2.36 -11.79
N ASP A 129 12.26 -2.00 -12.01
CA ASP A 129 11.64 -0.78 -11.46
C ASP A 129 11.70 -0.75 -9.93
N LEU A 130 11.46 -1.89 -9.26
CA LEU A 130 11.58 -2.04 -7.80
C LEU A 130 13.00 -1.82 -7.24
N ARG A 131 14.01 -1.66 -8.12
CA ARG A 131 15.38 -1.34 -7.71
C ARG A 131 15.59 0.17 -7.54
N ARG A 132 14.63 0.98 -8.01
CA ARG A 132 14.60 2.43 -7.80
C ARG A 132 14.16 2.74 -6.35
N PRO A 133 14.81 3.68 -5.66
CA PRO A 133 14.51 3.99 -4.25
C PRO A 133 13.04 4.30 -3.98
N GLU A 134 12.41 5.12 -4.81
CA GLU A 134 11.02 5.55 -4.69
C GLU A 134 10.04 4.38 -4.85
N GLU A 135 10.27 3.49 -5.81
CA GLU A 135 9.39 2.33 -6.03
C GLU A 135 9.52 1.30 -4.91
N LYS A 136 10.75 1.11 -4.42
CA LYS A 136 11.02 0.25 -3.28
C LYS A 136 10.38 0.79 -1.99
N ALA A 137 10.41 2.11 -1.80
CA ALA A 137 9.85 2.78 -0.63
C ALA A 137 8.35 2.48 -0.47
N VAL A 138 7.58 2.43 -1.57
CA VAL A 138 6.14 2.08 -1.53
C VAL A 138 5.90 0.72 -0.85
N PHE A 139 6.69 -0.31 -1.21
CA PHE A 139 6.51 -1.65 -0.64
C PHE A 139 6.96 -1.74 0.82
N ILE A 140 8.00 -1.00 1.21
CA ILE A 140 8.46 -0.94 2.60
C ILE A 140 7.41 -0.25 3.47
N VAL A 141 6.87 0.88 3.02
CA VAL A 141 5.77 1.59 3.71
C VAL A 141 4.55 0.68 3.83
N ASN A 142 4.17 -0.02 2.76
CA ASN A 142 3.05 -0.96 2.81
C ASN A 142 3.30 -2.11 3.80
N HIS A 143 4.51 -2.68 3.83
CA HIS A 143 4.86 -3.72 4.79
C HIS A 143 4.67 -3.26 6.25
N HIS A 144 5.18 -2.07 6.58
CA HIS A 144 5.05 -1.53 7.92
C HIS A 144 3.63 -1.05 8.25
N LEU A 145 2.87 -0.58 7.26
CA LEU A 145 1.45 -0.30 7.42
C LEU A 145 0.71 -1.57 7.82
N LEU A 146 0.88 -2.67 7.08
CA LEU A 146 0.22 -3.95 7.38
C LEU A 146 0.59 -4.54 8.76
N GLN A 147 1.82 -4.30 9.23
CA GLN A 147 2.23 -4.66 10.59
C GLN A 147 1.49 -3.80 11.62
N ALA A 148 1.55 -2.47 11.46
CA ALA A 148 0.90 -1.52 12.36
C ALA A 148 -0.62 -1.76 12.42
N THR A 149 -1.27 -2.05 11.29
CA THR A 149 -2.68 -2.42 11.23
C THR A 149 -3.00 -3.61 12.14
N ARG A 150 -2.25 -4.72 12.00
CA ARG A 150 -2.46 -5.90 12.85
C ARG A 150 -2.21 -5.62 14.32
N GLU A 151 -1.16 -4.87 14.64
CA GLU A 151 -0.83 -4.47 16.00
C GLU A 151 -1.94 -3.63 16.64
N PHE A 152 -2.49 -2.66 15.91
CA PHE A 152 -3.59 -1.81 16.36
C PHE A 152 -4.84 -2.63 16.70
N PHE A 153 -5.34 -3.42 15.75
CA PHE A 153 -6.58 -4.18 15.94
C PHE A 153 -6.42 -5.27 17.01
N SER A 154 -5.26 -5.94 17.06
CA SER A 154 -4.97 -6.92 18.12
C SER A 154 -4.96 -6.26 19.51
N ALA A 155 -4.40 -5.05 19.64
CA ALA A 155 -4.40 -4.31 20.91
C ALA A 155 -5.81 -3.86 21.35
N GLN A 156 -6.75 -3.70 20.41
CA GLN A 156 -8.16 -3.39 20.67
C GLN A 156 -9.04 -4.64 20.88
N GLY A 157 -8.43 -5.84 20.88
CA GLY A 157 -9.12 -7.10 21.10
C GLY A 157 -9.85 -7.68 19.87
N PHE A 158 -9.56 -7.18 18.67
CA PHE A 158 -10.10 -7.77 17.44
C PHE A 158 -9.35 -9.05 17.05
N ILE A 159 -10.07 -9.98 16.44
CA ILE A 159 -9.53 -11.23 15.91
C ILE A 159 -9.34 -11.11 14.40
N GLU A 160 -8.14 -11.43 13.89
CA GLU A 160 -7.89 -11.52 12.44
C GLU A 160 -8.60 -12.77 11.90
N VAL A 161 -9.46 -12.59 10.90
CA VAL A 161 -10.22 -13.66 10.24
C VAL A 161 -9.86 -13.77 8.76
N VAL A 162 -10.16 -14.91 8.15
CA VAL A 162 -9.98 -15.15 6.71
C VAL A 162 -11.27 -15.72 6.15
N THR A 163 -11.89 -15.01 5.22
CA THR A 163 -13.17 -15.39 4.63
C THR A 163 -13.01 -15.89 3.18
N PRO A 164 -14.00 -16.63 2.64
CA PRO A 164 -13.94 -17.15 1.28
C PRO A 164 -13.77 -16.06 0.21
N ARG A 165 -13.08 -16.39 -0.88
CA ARG A 165 -12.89 -15.52 -2.06
C ARG A 165 -13.62 -15.97 -3.30
N ILE A 166 -14.15 -17.19 -3.29
CA ILE A 166 -14.99 -17.75 -4.35
C ILE A 166 -16.37 -17.94 -3.74
N LEU A 167 -17.35 -17.24 -4.28
CA LEU A 167 -18.72 -17.17 -3.77
C LEU A 167 -19.69 -17.78 -4.77
N ALA A 168 -20.73 -18.44 -4.28
CA ALA A 168 -21.77 -19.01 -5.14
C ALA A 168 -22.67 -17.92 -5.76
N THR A 169 -22.90 -16.83 -5.03
CA THR A 169 -23.77 -15.72 -5.43
C THR A 169 -23.07 -14.38 -5.24
N ALA A 170 -23.64 -13.34 -5.85
CA ALA A 170 -23.20 -11.96 -5.67
C ALA A 170 -23.48 -11.49 -4.23
N THR A 171 -22.51 -10.85 -3.57
CA THR A 171 -22.68 -10.27 -2.22
C THR A 171 -23.47 -8.97 -2.23
N GLU A 172 -23.42 -8.22 -3.33
CA GLU A 172 -24.04 -6.91 -3.49
C GLU A 172 -24.63 -6.88 -4.91
N GLY A 173 -25.96 -6.83 -5.02
CA GLY A 173 -26.65 -7.01 -6.31
C GLY A 173 -26.18 -6.03 -7.39
N GLY A 174 -26.09 -6.52 -8.63
CA GLY A 174 -25.80 -5.69 -9.81
C GLY A 174 -24.33 -5.30 -10.02
N ALA A 175 -23.41 -5.75 -9.17
CA ALA A 175 -22.03 -5.33 -9.23
C ALA A 175 -21.18 -6.09 -10.26
N SER A 176 -20.13 -5.43 -10.74
CA SER A 176 -19.15 -5.95 -11.68
C SER A 176 -18.34 -7.09 -11.05
N LEU A 177 -18.81 -8.32 -11.19
CA LEU A 177 -18.21 -9.53 -10.64
C LEU A 177 -17.38 -10.27 -11.69
N PHE A 178 -16.26 -10.86 -11.27
CA PHE A 178 -15.54 -11.81 -12.11
C PHE A 178 -16.15 -13.21 -11.96
N PRO A 179 -16.70 -13.81 -13.03
CA PRO A 179 -17.18 -15.17 -12.99
C PRO A 179 -16.01 -16.17 -12.97
N VAL A 180 -16.19 -17.27 -12.25
CA VAL A 180 -15.25 -18.39 -12.15
C VAL A 180 -16.00 -19.69 -12.42
N ASP A 181 -15.44 -20.56 -13.26
CA ASP A 181 -15.89 -21.95 -13.34
C ASP A 181 -15.39 -22.68 -12.10
N TYR A 182 -16.33 -23.12 -11.27
CA TYR A 182 -16.08 -23.85 -10.06
C TYR A 182 -16.64 -25.26 -10.18
N PHE A 183 -15.84 -26.14 -10.78
CA PHE A 183 -16.17 -27.56 -10.99
C PHE A 183 -17.48 -27.78 -11.76
N GLY A 184 -17.71 -27.00 -12.82
CA GLY A 184 -18.91 -27.05 -13.65
C GLY A 184 -20.09 -26.26 -13.08
N SER A 185 -19.93 -25.61 -11.93
CA SER A 185 -20.87 -24.61 -11.40
C SER A 185 -20.32 -23.21 -11.62
N LYS A 186 -21.21 -22.22 -11.78
CA LYS A 186 -20.80 -20.82 -11.86
C LYS A 186 -20.60 -20.26 -10.46
N ALA A 187 -19.42 -19.69 -10.21
CA ALA A 187 -19.10 -18.95 -8.99
C ALA A 187 -18.56 -17.56 -9.36
N PHE A 188 -18.24 -16.75 -8.35
CA PHE A 188 -17.75 -15.39 -8.52
C PHE A 188 -16.61 -15.09 -7.54
N LEU A 189 -15.70 -14.20 -7.95
CA LEU A 189 -14.71 -13.65 -7.02
C LEU A 189 -15.36 -12.62 -6.08
N ALA A 190 -15.03 -12.70 -4.79
CA ALA A 190 -15.55 -11.81 -3.77
C ALA A 190 -15.06 -10.36 -3.97
N GLN A 191 -15.98 -9.39 -3.82
CA GLN A 191 -15.68 -7.95 -3.91
C GLN A 191 -15.42 -7.32 -2.54
N SER A 192 -15.91 -7.97 -1.49
CA SER A 192 -15.76 -7.62 -0.08
C SER A 192 -16.04 -8.88 0.76
N PRO A 193 -15.64 -8.93 2.04
CA PRO A 193 -16.01 -10.01 2.96
C PRO A 193 -17.32 -9.70 3.71
N GLN A 194 -18.12 -8.75 3.22
CA GLN A 194 -19.19 -8.07 3.97
C GLN A 194 -20.15 -9.04 4.68
N LEU A 195 -20.74 -9.97 3.94
CA LEU A 195 -21.70 -10.91 4.52
C LEU A 195 -21.05 -11.86 5.55
N TYR A 196 -19.78 -12.24 5.35
CA TYR A 196 -19.08 -13.14 6.26
C TYR A 196 -18.65 -12.43 7.54
N LYS A 197 -18.13 -11.19 7.46
CA LYS A 197 -17.74 -10.44 8.67
C LYS A 197 -18.93 -10.14 9.57
N GLU A 198 -20.10 -9.84 8.99
CA GLU A 198 -21.37 -9.67 9.74
C GLU A 198 -21.80 -10.96 10.47
N GLN A 199 -21.65 -12.13 9.84
CA GLN A 199 -21.94 -13.41 10.49
C GLN A 199 -20.97 -13.72 11.62
N LEU A 200 -19.68 -13.44 11.42
CA LEU A 200 -18.62 -13.76 12.38
C LEU A 200 -18.73 -12.93 13.66
N VAL A 201 -19.11 -11.66 13.59
CA VAL A 201 -19.29 -10.82 14.79
C VAL A 201 -20.44 -11.29 15.68
N GLY A 202 -21.37 -12.10 15.16
CA GLY A 202 -22.39 -12.76 15.98
C GLY A 202 -21.82 -13.76 17.01
N SER A 203 -20.54 -14.13 16.91
CA SER A 203 -19.85 -15.00 17.89
C SER A 203 -18.52 -14.44 18.38
N LEU A 204 -17.78 -13.74 17.51
CA LEU A 204 -16.45 -13.22 17.81
C LEU A 204 -16.47 -11.77 18.29
N GLU A 205 -17.61 -11.09 18.16
CA GLU A 205 -17.88 -9.68 18.48
C GLU A 205 -17.03 -8.67 17.69
N ARG A 206 -15.70 -8.84 17.61
CA ARG A 206 -14.76 -7.92 16.97
C ARG A 206 -13.86 -8.66 16.01
N VAL A 207 -14.03 -8.42 14.71
CA VAL A 207 -13.22 -9.07 13.67
C VAL A 207 -12.61 -8.06 12.71
N PHE A 208 -11.41 -8.37 12.22
CA PHE A 208 -10.82 -7.66 11.09
C PHE A 208 -10.23 -8.64 10.09
N GLU A 209 -10.14 -8.23 8.83
CA GLU A 209 -9.56 -9.02 7.75
C GLU A 209 -8.73 -8.10 6.85
N ILE A 210 -7.51 -8.54 6.54
CA ILE A 210 -6.69 -7.94 5.48
C ILE A 210 -6.74 -8.90 4.29
N GLY A 211 -7.49 -8.54 3.27
CA GLY A 211 -7.90 -9.47 2.22
C GLY A 211 -7.77 -8.92 0.81
N VAL A 212 -7.42 -9.77 -0.15
CA VAL A 212 -7.48 -9.42 -1.57
C VAL A 212 -8.91 -9.64 -2.08
N PHE A 213 -9.47 -8.63 -2.74
CA PHE A 213 -10.80 -8.63 -3.32
C PHE A 213 -10.77 -8.13 -4.75
N PHE A 214 -11.87 -8.35 -5.47
CA PHE A 214 -11.92 -8.18 -6.90
C PHE A 214 -13.15 -7.39 -7.33
N ARG A 215 -12.99 -6.47 -8.28
CA ARG A 215 -14.10 -5.77 -8.92
C ARG A 215 -13.85 -5.69 -10.42
N ALA A 216 -14.79 -6.19 -11.22
CA ALA A 216 -14.74 -6.16 -12.68
C ALA A 216 -15.18 -4.79 -13.25
N GLU A 217 -14.82 -3.69 -12.59
CA GLU A 217 -15.14 -2.35 -13.06
C GLU A 217 -14.40 -2.03 -14.37
N GLU A 218 -15.12 -1.52 -15.37
CA GLU A 218 -14.53 -1.05 -16.63
C GLU A 218 -13.88 0.35 -16.48
N SER A 219 -13.97 0.94 -15.30
CA SER A 219 -13.49 2.29 -15.00
C SER A 219 -11.97 2.35 -14.97
N ASN A 220 -11.36 2.89 -16.03
CA ASN A 220 -9.92 3.10 -16.10
C ASN A 220 -9.52 4.46 -15.50
N THR A 221 -9.52 4.55 -14.16
CA THR A 221 -9.08 5.75 -13.42
C THR A 221 -7.76 5.52 -12.70
N THR A 222 -7.22 6.57 -12.08
CA THR A 222 -5.96 6.51 -11.30
C THR A 222 -6.12 5.90 -9.91
N HIS A 223 -7.30 5.42 -9.52
CA HIS A 223 -7.61 4.95 -8.16
C HIS A 223 -8.50 3.69 -8.11
N HIS A 224 -8.94 3.16 -9.26
CA HIS A 224 -9.64 1.88 -9.34
C HIS A 224 -8.69 0.80 -9.86
N LEU A 225 -8.63 -0.32 -9.15
CA LEU A 225 -7.94 -1.54 -9.57
C LEU A 225 -8.95 -2.69 -9.55
N SER A 226 -8.82 -3.61 -10.50
CA SER A 226 -9.70 -4.80 -10.54
C SER A 226 -9.36 -5.83 -9.46
N GLU A 227 -8.16 -5.79 -8.92
CA GLU A 227 -7.68 -6.57 -7.79
C GLU A 227 -7.04 -5.61 -6.78
N PHE A 228 -7.50 -5.63 -5.54
CA PHE A 228 -7.04 -4.71 -4.50
C PHE A 228 -7.04 -5.37 -3.13
N LEU A 229 -6.21 -4.81 -2.24
CA LEU A 229 -6.16 -5.20 -0.84
C LEU A 229 -7.12 -4.32 -0.04
N SER A 230 -8.05 -4.93 0.68
CA SER A 230 -8.96 -4.26 1.61
C SER A 230 -8.58 -4.58 3.05
N LEU A 231 -8.75 -3.59 3.92
CA LEU A 231 -8.85 -3.77 5.36
C LEU A 231 -10.33 -3.68 5.72
N ASP A 232 -10.89 -4.81 6.13
CA ASP A 232 -12.27 -4.91 6.56
C ASP A 232 -12.33 -5.08 8.08
N VAL A 233 -13.26 -4.36 8.70
CA VAL A 233 -13.50 -4.38 10.14
C VAL A 233 -15.00 -4.49 10.35
N GLU A 234 -15.42 -5.29 11.33
CA GLU A 234 -16.80 -5.34 11.80
C GLU A 234 -16.80 -5.54 13.33
N GLU A 235 -17.73 -4.87 14.00
CA GLU A 235 -17.85 -4.89 15.46
C GLU A 235 -19.32 -5.00 15.87
N ALA A 236 -19.65 -6.01 16.68
CA ALA A 236 -20.93 -6.15 17.35
C ALA A 236 -21.02 -5.20 18.54
N PHE A 237 -22.25 -4.86 18.92
CA PHE A 237 -22.55 -3.94 20.03
C PHE A 237 -21.95 -2.54 19.88
N ALA A 238 -21.62 -2.12 18.65
CA ALA A 238 -21.18 -0.78 18.31
C ALA A 238 -22.17 -0.08 17.37
N ASP A 239 -22.26 1.24 17.47
CA ASP A 239 -22.90 2.09 16.47
C ASP A 239 -21.89 2.69 15.46
N GLU A 240 -22.41 3.42 14.47
CA GLU A 240 -21.60 4.04 13.42
C GLU A 240 -20.63 5.11 13.95
N GLU A 241 -20.96 5.80 15.05
CA GLU A 241 -20.07 6.81 15.65
C GLU A 241 -18.88 6.13 16.35
N GLU A 242 -19.13 5.02 17.04
CA GLU A 242 -18.08 4.18 17.64
C GLU A 242 -17.13 3.62 16.56
N VAL A 243 -17.67 3.14 15.44
CA VAL A 243 -16.85 2.65 14.31
C VAL A 243 -16.08 3.80 13.62
N MET A 244 -16.69 4.97 13.43
CA MET A 244 -15.98 6.15 12.93
C MET A 244 -14.83 6.53 13.86
N LYS A 245 -15.07 6.56 15.17
CA LYS A 245 -14.02 6.85 16.15
C LYS A 245 -12.87 5.82 16.10
N LEU A 246 -13.19 4.53 15.98
CA LEU A 246 -12.19 3.47 15.82
C LEU A 246 -11.31 3.72 14.57
N LEU A 247 -11.94 4.10 13.46
CA LEU A 247 -11.25 4.41 12.21
C LEU A 247 -10.36 5.67 12.32
N GLU A 248 -10.78 6.70 13.05
CA GLU A 248 -9.96 7.88 13.36
C GLU A 248 -8.72 7.52 14.16
N ASP A 249 -8.91 6.74 15.23
CA ASP A 249 -7.85 6.29 16.12
C ASP A 249 -6.85 5.41 15.33
N TYR A 250 -7.35 4.53 14.47
CA TYR A 250 -6.54 3.70 13.57
C TYR A 250 -5.67 4.54 12.64
N LEU A 251 -6.25 5.52 11.93
CA LEU A 251 -5.49 6.34 11.00
C LEU A 251 -4.42 7.18 11.70
N ALA A 252 -4.74 7.77 12.85
CA ALA A 252 -3.77 8.52 13.65
C ALA A 252 -2.62 7.61 14.10
N TYR A 253 -2.92 6.39 14.56
CA TYR A 253 -1.94 5.38 14.93
C TYR A 253 -1.07 4.97 13.74
N ALA A 254 -1.67 4.63 12.60
CA ALA A 254 -0.95 4.21 11.39
C ALA A 254 0.02 5.29 10.90
N PHE A 255 -0.41 6.56 10.86
CA PHE A 255 0.45 7.67 10.45
C PHE A 255 1.63 7.86 11.41
N SER A 256 1.39 7.75 12.72
CA SER A 256 2.43 7.82 13.74
C SER A 256 3.45 6.68 13.58
N GLU A 257 2.97 5.44 13.38
CA GLU A 257 3.85 4.28 13.23
C GLU A 257 4.66 4.32 11.93
N LEU A 258 4.07 4.77 10.83
CA LEU A 258 4.79 4.97 9.58
C LEU A 258 5.88 6.05 9.71
N ASN A 259 5.59 7.16 10.39
CA ASN A 259 6.61 8.19 10.69
C ASN A 259 7.78 7.64 11.52
N ARG A 260 7.49 6.72 12.45
CA ARG A 260 8.51 6.10 13.31
C ARG A 260 9.33 5.05 12.57
N ARG A 261 8.70 4.22 11.73
CA ARG A 261 9.32 3.05 11.09
C ARG A 261 9.94 3.35 9.73
N CYS A 262 9.38 4.32 8.98
CA CYS A 262 9.70 4.58 7.57
C CYS A 262 10.10 6.04 7.27
N PRO A 263 10.89 6.75 8.11
CA PRO A 263 11.12 8.18 7.90
C PRO A 263 11.86 8.49 6.58
N GLU A 264 12.81 7.64 6.18
CA GLU A 264 13.57 7.82 4.95
C GLU A 264 12.72 7.49 3.72
N GLU A 265 11.92 6.42 3.76
CA GLU A 265 10.99 6.07 2.69
C GLU A 265 9.91 7.13 2.48
N LEU A 266 9.36 7.69 3.56
CA LEU A 266 8.39 8.79 3.48
C LEU A 266 9.03 10.06 2.91
N LYS A 267 10.28 10.34 3.25
CA LYS A 267 11.05 11.44 2.66
C LYS A 267 11.27 11.23 1.16
N GLU A 268 11.58 10.01 0.73
CA GLU A 268 11.74 9.69 -0.69
C GLU A 268 10.41 9.86 -1.46
N LEU A 269 9.30 9.37 -0.91
CA LEU A 269 7.98 9.39 -1.58
C LEU A 269 7.31 10.76 -1.58
N ARG A 270 7.48 11.54 -0.50
CA ARG A 270 6.67 12.75 -0.24
C ARG A 270 7.50 13.98 0.15
N GLY A 271 8.82 13.86 0.28
CA GLY A 271 9.68 14.94 0.74
C GLY A 271 9.68 15.15 2.26
N GLY A 272 8.95 14.34 3.04
CA GLY A 272 8.95 14.43 4.50
C GLY A 272 7.96 13.48 5.18
N LEU A 273 7.79 13.64 6.49
CA LEU A 273 6.90 12.84 7.32
C LEU A 273 5.42 13.05 6.97
N LEU A 274 4.57 12.12 7.38
CA LEU A 274 3.12 12.25 7.34
C LEU A 274 2.67 13.30 8.38
N PRO A 275 1.61 14.08 8.09
CA PRO A 275 1.08 15.04 9.04
C PRO A 275 0.54 14.34 10.28
N LYS A 276 0.58 15.01 11.43
CA LYS A 276 -0.14 14.52 12.62
C LYS A 276 -1.64 14.71 12.40
N LEU A 277 -2.40 13.64 12.51
CA LEU A 277 -3.86 13.69 12.46
C LEU A 277 -4.41 14.02 13.85
N THR A 278 -5.41 14.90 13.91
CA THR A 278 -6.09 15.30 15.15
C THR A 278 -7.54 14.85 15.07
N SER A 279 -7.92 13.90 15.93
CA SER A 279 -9.32 13.49 16.14
C SER A 279 -10.02 14.47 17.09
N PRO A 280 -11.34 14.70 16.98
CA PRO A 280 -12.24 14.15 15.95
C PRO A 280 -12.07 14.85 14.59
N PHE A 281 -12.14 14.07 13.51
CA PHE A 281 -12.24 14.58 12.15
C PHE A 281 -13.58 15.30 11.94
N PRO A 282 -13.69 16.26 11.03
CA PRO A 282 -14.98 16.87 10.73
C PRO A 282 -15.99 15.82 10.27
N ARG A 283 -17.20 15.82 10.85
CA ARG A 283 -18.35 15.11 10.29
C ARG A 283 -19.18 16.11 9.48
N VAL A 284 -19.41 15.80 8.22
CA VAL A 284 -20.17 16.63 7.29
C VAL A 284 -21.33 15.79 6.80
N SER A 285 -22.57 16.17 7.10
CA SER A 285 -23.71 15.45 6.54
C SER A 285 -23.73 15.60 5.00
N TYR A 286 -24.28 14.62 4.30
CA TYR A 286 -24.50 14.70 2.84
C TYR A 286 -25.22 16.01 2.45
N ASP A 287 -26.21 16.44 3.23
CA ASP A 287 -26.94 17.69 3.00
C ASP A 287 -26.05 18.93 3.16
N GLU A 288 -25.12 18.92 4.11
CA GLU A 288 -24.12 19.98 4.25
C GLU A 288 -23.09 19.96 3.12
N ALA A 289 -22.67 18.78 2.69
CA ALA A 289 -21.79 18.62 1.53
C ALA A 289 -22.44 19.22 0.28
N LEU A 290 -23.72 18.95 0.02
CA LEU A 290 -24.48 19.58 -1.07
C LEU A 290 -24.55 21.11 -0.94
N LYS A 291 -24.74 21.64 0.28
CA LYS A 291 -24.73 23.11 0.51
C LYS A 291 -23.37 23.72 0.22
N VAL A 292 -22.27 23.08 0.61
CA VAL A 292 -20.90 23.52 0.30
C VAL A 292 -20.67 23.50 -1.21
N LEU A 293 -21.07 22.42 -1.88
CA LEU A 293 -20.94 22.25 -3.32
C LEU A 293 -21.77 23.27 -4.11
N ALA A 294 -22.98 23.58 -3.66
CA ALA A 294 -23.81 24.62 -4.26
C ALA A 294 -23.13 26.00 -4.24
N ARG A 295 -22.47 26.36 -3.12
CA ARG A 295 -21.68 27.61 -3.03
C ARG A 295 -20.46 27.63 -3.96
N ARG A 296 -19.93 26.45 -4.29
CA ARG A 296 -18.84 26.24 -5.25
C ARG A 296 -19.33 26.15 -6.71
N GLY A 297 -20.64 26.30 -6.95
CA GLY A 297 -21.24 26.35 -8.29
C GLY A 297 -21.70 24.99 -8.84
N PHE A 298 -21.64 23.92 -8.05
CA PHE A 298 -22.18 22.61 -8.43
C PHE A 298 -23.70 22.60 -8.32
N LYS A 299 -24.37 21.95 -9.27
CA LYS A 299 -25.82 21.70 -9.25
C LYS A 299 -26.01 20.19 -9.19
N LEU A 300 -26.23 19.68 -7.98
CA LEU A 300 -26.45 18.26 -7.71
C LEU A 300 -27.82 18.12 -7.06
N GLU A 301 -28.56 17.10 -7.46
CA GLU A 301 -29.85 16.79 -6.85
C GLU A 301 -29.67 15.89 -5.62
N TRP A 302 -30.57 16.03 -4.66
CA TRP A 302 -30.54 15.18 -3.47
C TRP A 302 -30.85 13.73 -3.87
N GLY A 303 -30.03 12.79 -3.42
CA GLY A 303 -30.15 11.38 -3.80
C GLY A 303 -29.28 10.98 -5.00
N GLU A 304 -28.47 11.89 -5.53
CA GLU A 304 -27.41 11.59 -6.48
C GLU A 304 -26.07 11.35 -5.78
N ASP A 305 -25.25 10.49 -6.39
CA ASP A 305 -23.87 10.28 -5.96
C ASP A 305 -22.98 11.50 -6.25
N LEU A 306 -21.88 11.65 -5.52
CA LEU A 306 -20.98 12.81 -5.63
C LEU A 306 -19.88 12.53 -6.66
N PRO A 307 -19.86 13.22 -7.82
CA PRO A 307 -18.86 12.95 -8.85
C PRO A 307 -17.46 13.43 -8.42
N THR A 308 -16.40 12.87 -9.02
CA THR A 308 -15.00 13.22 -8.67
C THR A 308 -14.71 14.73 -8.60
N PRO A 309 -15.19 15.60 -9.52
CA PRO A 309 -14.97 17.04 -9.40
C PRO A 309 -15.60 17.67 -8.15
N ALA A 310 -16.75 17.16 -7.71
CA ALA A 310 -17.41 17.60 -6.47
C ALA A 310 -16.60 17.15 -5.25
N LEU A 311 -16.17 15.89 -5.20
CA LEU A 311 -15.30 15.38 -4.13
C LEU A 311 -13.98 16.16 -4.02
N ARG A 312 -13.41 16.60 -5.16
CA ARG A 312 -12.25 17.50 -5.20
C ARG A 312 -12.53 18.85 -4.55
N ALA A 313 -13.66 19.47 -4.86
CA ALA A 313 -14.06 20.73 -4.24
C ALA A 313 -14.28 20.61 -2.72
N LEU A 314 -14.85 19.49 -2.26
CA LEU A 314 -14.97 19.20 -0.82
C LEU A 314 -13.60 19.01 -0.16
N GLY A 315 -12.70 18.25 -0.79
CA GLY A 315 -11.35 18.03 -0.28
C GLY A 315 -10.53 19.32 -0.10
N GLU A 316 -10.72 20.30 -0.99
CA GLU A 316 -10.12 21.63 -0.88
C GLU A 316 -10.69 22.46 0.29
N GLU A 317 -11.98 22.28 0.61
CA GLU A 317 -12.66 22.99 1.70
C GLU A 317 -12.20 22.49 3.06
N PHE A 318 -12.24 21.18 3.30
CA PHE A 318 -12.02 20.60 4.63
C PHE A 318 -10.56 20.35 4.99
N ARG A 319 -9.64 20.33 4.01
CA ARG A 319 -8.18 20.27 4.22
C ARG A 319 -7.75 19.20 5.23
N GLY A 320 -7.85 17.93 4.86
CA GLY A 320 -7.46 16.80 5.71
C GLY A 320 -8.44 15.65 5.61
N PRO A 321 -8.42 14.69 6.56
CA PRO A 321 -9.47 13.69 6.65
C PRO A 321 -10.78 14.30 7.16
N PHE A 322 -11.91 13.90 6.58
CA PHE A 322 -13.26 14.23 7.05
C PHE A 322 -14.25 13.13 6.66
N PHE A 323 -15.33 12.98 7.43
CA PHE A 323 -16.41 12.08 7.11
C PHE A 323 -17.52 12.79 6.34
N ILE A 324 -18.04 12.13 5.32
CA ILE A 324 -19.37 12.41 4.78
C ILE A 324 -20.33 11.42 5.40
N VAL A 325 -21.26 11.90 6.24
CA VAL A 325 -22.23 11.07 6.97
C VAL A 325 -23.64 11.25 6.43
N ASP A 326 -24.58 10.43 6.89
CA ASP A 326 -26.02 10.61 6.66
C ASP A 326 -26.45 10.50 5.19
N TRP A 327 -25.78 9.64 4.42
CA TRP A 327 -26.08 9.47 3.01
C TRP A 327 -27.53 9.04 2.75
N PRO A 328 -28.12 9.46 1.62
CA PRO A 328 -29.41 8.97 1.15
C PRO A 328 -29.47 7.44 1.16
N SER A 329 -30.48 6.89 1.83
CA SER A 329 -30.68 5.44 1.98
C SER A 329 -30.77 4.70 0.65
N CYS A 330 -31.22 5.36 -0.42
CA CYS A 330 -31.32 4.79 -1.76
C CYS A 330 -29.97 4.55 -2.43
N LEU A 331 -28.92 5.27 -2.03
CA LEU A 331 -27.56 5.15 -2.58
C LEU A 331 -26.73 4.08 -1.88
N LYS A 332 -27.20 3.57 -0.73
CA LYS A 332 -26.42 2.67 0.11
C LYS A 332 -26.94 1.22 0.01
N PRO A 333 -26.07 0.22 0.17
CA PRO A 333 -26.44 -1.19 0.09
C PRO A 333 -27.60 -1.60 1.01
N PHE A 334 -28.23 -2.73 0.68
CA PHE A 334 -29.41 -3.23 1.40
C PHE A 334 -29.15 -3.51 2.88
N TYR A 335 -27.91 -3.80 3.27
CA TYR A 335 -27.54 -4.12 4.66
C TYR A 335 -27.32 -2.88 5.54
N ILE A 336 -27.23 -1.68 4.96
CA ILE A 336 -27.06 -0.43 5.73
C ILE A 336 -28.38 0.00 6.38
N LYS A 337 -28.35 0.32 7.68
CA LYS A 337 -29.51 0.73 8.45
C LYS A 337 -29.95 2.17 8.07
N PRO A 338 -31.20 2.36 7.60
CA PRO A 338 -31.80 3.70 7.49
C PRO A 338 -31.92 4.34 8.89
N LYS A 339 -31.92 5.67 8.96
CA LYS A 339 -32.11 6.36 10.24
C LYS A 339 -33.52 6.10 10.79
N ASP A 340 -33.61 5.98 12.11
CA ASP A 340 -34.87 5.65 12.79
C ASP A 340 -35.88 6.83 12.72
N ASP A 341 -35.39 8.07 12.72
CA ASP A 341 -36.18 9.31 12.67
C ASP A 341 -36.49 9.77 11.24
N ASP A 342 -35.53 9.62 10.31
CA ASP A 342 -35.72 9.90 8.89
C ASP A 342 -35.14 8.78 7.99
N PRO A 343 -35.96 7.79 7.61
CA PRO A 343 -35.51 6.65 6.80
C PRO A 343 -34.98 7.02 5.41
N SER A 344 -35.19 8.26 4.93
CA SER A 344 -34.60 8.73 3.69
C SER A 344 -33.06 8.84 3.78
N ARG A 345 -32.51 8.99 5.00
CA ARG A 345 -31.07 8.95 5.28
C ARG A 345 -30.68 7.64 5.95
N SER A 346 -29.38 7.38 5.99
CA SER A 346 -28.83 6.15 6.59
C SER A 346 -27.74 6.45 7.61
N TYR A 347 -27.49 5.50 8.51
CA TYR A 347 -26.35 5.49 9.43
C TYR A 347 -25.06 5.05 8.73
N SER A 348 -24.81 5.58 7.54
CA SER A 348 -23.59 5.31 6.78
C SER A 348 -22.68 6.52 6.74
N PHE A 349 -21.41 6.24 6.48
CA PHE A 349 -20.37 7.24 6.36
C PHE A 349 -19.35 6.82 5.32
N ASP A 350 -18.72 7.82 4.69
CA ASP A 350 -17.53 7.65 3.88
C ASP A 350 -16.43 8.54 4.47
N LEU A 351 -15.23 7.98 4.68
CA LEU A 351 -14.07 8.72 5.12
C LEU A 351 -13.27 9.20 3.91
N MET A 352 -13.18 10.50 3.78
CA MET A 352 -12.41 11.17 2.73
C MET A 352 -11.05 11.58 3.28
N TYR A 353 -9.97 11.38 2.53
CA TYR A 353 -8.67 12.03 2.78
C TYR A 353 -8.35 12.96 1.62
N GLY A 354 -8.57 14.26 1.82
CA GLY A 354 -8.67 15.19 0.70
C GLY A 354 -9.90 14.86 -0.15
N TRP A 355 -9.71 14.51 -1.42
CA TRP A 355 -10.81 14.17 -2.33
C TRP A 355 -11.03 12.68 -2.51
N LEU A 356 -10.08 11.86 -2.04
CA LEU A 356 -10.10 10.43 -2.24
C LEU A 356 -10.84 9.77 -1.07
N GLU A 357 -11.82 8.94 -1.39
CA GLU A 357 -12.44 8.04 -0.41
C GLU A 357 -11.43 6.97 -0.01
N VAL A 358 -11.20 6.81 1.29
CA VAL A 358 -10.24 5.83 1.84
C VAL A 358 -10.92 4.72 2.65
N ALA A 359 -12.18 4.92 3.05
CA ALA A 359 -13.00 3.90 3.68
C ALA A 359 -14.49 4.27 3.56
N SER A 360 -15.35 3.25 3.49
CA SER A 360 -16.81 3.37 3.60
C SER A 360 -17.32 2.46 4.71
N GLY A 361 -18.36 2.86 5.42
CA GLY A 361 -18.92 2.05 6.51
C GLY A 361 -20.31 2.50 6.92
N GLY A 362 -20.84 1.85 7.96
CA GLY A 362 -22.13 2.22 8.53
C GLY A 362 -22.74 1.13 9.38
N ARG A 363 -23.74 1.51 10.16
CA ARG A 363 -24.49 0.60 11.01
C ARG A 363 -25.33 -0.36 10.17
N ARG A 364 -25.34 -1.63 10.56
CA ARG A 364 -26.05 -2.70 9.84
C ARG A 364 -27.49 -2.87 10.32
N ILE A 365 -28.34 -3.37 9.43
CA ILE A 365 -29.66 -3.89 9.79
C ILE A 365 -29.47 -5.26 10.43
N HIS A 366 -29.76 -5.36 11.72
CA HIS A 366 -29.61 -6.61 12.49
C HIS A 366 -30.92 -7.37 12.69
N LYS A 367 -32.06 -6.83 12.23
CA LYS A 367 -33.37 -7.49 12.29
C LYS A 367 -33.72 -8.08 10.93
N LEU A 368 -34.03 -9.37 10.93
CA LEU A 368 -34.29 -10.13 9.71
C LEU A 368 -35.41 -9.53 8.85
N ASP A 369 -36.56 -9.20 9.45
CA ASP A 369 -37.71 -8.67 8.71
C ASP A 369 -37.39 -7.33 8.03
N GLU A 370 -36.68 -6.44 8.72
CA GLU A 370 -36.23 -5.14 8.17
C GLU A 370 -35.25 -5.33 7.01
N LEU A 371 -34.34 -6.32 7.11
CA LEU A 371 -33.35 -6.63 6.08
C LEU A 371 -34.03 -7.20 4.82
N VAL A 372 -34.91 -8.20 5.00
CA VAL A 372 -35.66 -8.84 3.91
C VAL A 372 -36.52 -7.83 3.17
N ASP A 373 -37.21 -6.95 3.89
CA ASP A 373 -38.02 -5.89 3.28
C ASP A 373 -37.16 -4.91 2.48
N ARG A 374 -35.98 -4.54 2.98
CA ARG A 374 -35.06 -3.65 2.26
C ARG A 374 -34.49 -4.30 1.00
N MET A 375 -34.10 -5.58 1.07
CA MET A 375 -33.67 -6.35 -0.11
C MET A 375 -34.73 -6.37 -1.20
N ARG A 376 -35.99 -6.66 -0.83
CA ARG A 376 -37.12 -6.66 -1.78
C ARG A 376 -37.35 -5.28 -2.42
N ARG A 377 -37.24 -4.19 -1.64
CA ARG A 377 -37.37 -2.82 -2.16
C ARG A 377 -36.27 -2.43 -3.15
N GLN A 378 -35.08 -3.02 -3.03
CA GLN A 378 -33.97 -2.83 -3.97
C GLN A 378 -33.97 -3.86 -5.12
N GLY A 379 -35.03 -4.69 -5.23
CA GLY A 379 -35.16 -5.68 -6.31
C GLY A 379 -34.30 -6.93 -6.15
N LEU A 380 -33.79 -7.18 -4.94
CA LEU A 380 -32.99 -8.37 -4.62
C LEU A 380 -33.88 -9.51 -4.12
N SER A 381 -33.47 -10.75 -4.43
CA SER A 381 -34.13 -11.96 -3.91
C SER A 381 -33.48 -12.39 -2.59
N PRO A 382 -34.20 -12.41 -1.45
CA PRO A 382 -33.65 -12.86 -0.17
C PRO A 382 -33.17 -14.32 -0.17
N GLU A 383 -33.75 -15.18 -1.02
CA GLU A 383 -33.39 -16.61 -1.09
C GLU A 383 -31.98 -16.86 -1.64
N GLY A 384 -31.35 -15.85 -2.26
CA GLY A 384 -30.02 -15.94 -2.86
C GLY A 384 -28.86 -15.58 -1.95
N PHE A 385 -29.11 -15.28 -0.68
CA PHE A 385 -28.15 -14.74 0.28
C PHE A 385 -27.97 -15.63 1.51
#